data_AF-A0A7Y8DEM9-F1
#
_entry.id   AF-A0A7Y8DEM9-F1
#
_cell.length_a   1.000
_cell.length_b   1.000
_cell.length_c   1.000
_cell.angle_alpha   90.00
_cell.angle_beta   90.00
_cell.angle_gamma   90.00
#
_symmetry.space_group_name_H-M   'P 1'
#
loop_
_entity.id
_entity.type
_entity.pdbx_description
1 polymer ?
#
loop_
_entity_poly.entity_id
_entity_poly.type
_entity_poly.pdbx_seq_one_letter_code
_entity_poly.pdbx_strand_id
1 'polypeptide(L)'
;MVYPVSGGSVSAIDVKHTEQTQVPFSQKSRQTMTLANSTSGIRGAADNTVYGPRAVGNDAWAQVLTSLNAIMDWLREVIGPAPKTVTPDTPPTVTVVPDKPAPIDIPKPVIPDPSSDPLLRKNSGKPENIVNGFTATERRFGEHFDVSTHAAVIKLMMLKFGQSPADVFDEVKPSANGYDITMKDGFTLRLAHDELSLGAQAARFGGNDPGAMRDASFIFAAFVKRKQMEASGPGANASFNEALTKTLSGETSLRALKGMGMVGFMQHVPSTLLQGKAAFGVMDTHNFGASLVLEGVKHHYQKQEGLDKTYGYRLTGDETLSDEVLVNPGKDTLQLSSVPVGVKPANIWGGFYQGVEGNCVTVSAMKAAMMKLGQNPAGIYKHISATEDGYGVVMRDGFTLRITHEELKKAEQHSNLNGTDKVLLKDANFLYAVSAKRAQLENHEFRAAQSFEVAMDTLNDGEVPGEAFRRLGLYAFIRPSTAQELAGGALGTLANYQHSVVAVDGAIDLYGSKESLASSIWNNTNSVAIKLV
;
A
#
# COMPACT_ATOMS: atom_id res chain seq x y z
N MET A 1 -20.28 83.38 39.67
CA MET A 1 -21.65 82.85 39.52
C MET A 1 -21.55 81.36 39.26
N VAL A 2 -22.21 80.39 39.90
CA VAL A 2 -22.89 80.18 41.19
C VAL A 2 -22.80 78.65 41.38
N TYR A 3 -22.39 78.16 42.57
CA TYR A 3 -22.45 76.76 43.07
C TYR A 3 -23.93 76.35 43.41
N PRO A 4 -24.34 75.09 43.71
CA PRO A 4 -23.73 74.14 44.68
C PRO A 4 -23.82 72.61 44.40
N VAL A 5 -22.91 71.75 44.91
CA VAL A 5 -22.79 70.99 46.21
C VAL A 5 -23.81 69.84 46.38
N SER A 6 -23.43 68.55 46.48
CA SER A 6 -23.11 67.72 47.68
C SER A 6 -23.10 66.24 47.24
N GLY A 7 -22.47 65.20 47.84
CA GLY A 7 -21.65 64.91 49.03
C GLY A 7 -21.40 63.38 49.03
N GLY A 8 -20.18 62.86 49.28
CA GLY A 8 -19.75 62.14 50.51
C GLY A 8 -20.24 60.66 50.58
N SER A 9 -19.50 59.61 50.99
CA SER A 9 -18.21 59.41 51.68
C SER A 9 -18.00 57.87 51.89
N VAL A 10 -16.81 57.29 51.62
CA VAL A 10 -15.81 56.68 52.59
C VAL A 10 -16.21 55.28 53.14
N SER A 11 -15.40 54.19 53.27
CA SER A 11 -14.00 53.81 52.99
C SER A 11 -13.78 52.30 53.27
N ALA A 12 -12.68 51.75 52.70
CA ALA A 12 -11.77 50.69 53.22
C ALA A 12 -12.28 49.31 53.72
N ILE A 13 -11.59 48.22 53.33
CA ILE A 13 -10.84 47.30 54.23
C ILE A 13 -10.08 46.24 53.43
N ASP A 14 -8.93 45.90 54.00
CA ASP A 14 -7.81 45.05 53.61
C ASP A 14 -8.04 43.53 53.77
N VAL A 15 -7.56 42.78 52.78
CA VAL A 15 -6.75 41.54 52.77
C VAL A 15 -6.71 40.55 53.98
N LYS A 16 -7.02 39.27 53.64
CA LYS A 16 -6.38 37.95 53.96
C LYS A 16 -6.98 36.91 54.93
N HIS A 17 -6.95 35.68 54.37
CA HIS A 17 -6.77 34.32 54.93
C HIS A 17 -7.94 33.54 55.55
N THR A 18 -8.24 32.39 54.91
CA THR A 18 -8.32 31.01 55.49
C THR A 18 -8.50 30.02 54.32
N GLU A 19 -7.52 29.18 53.99
CA GLU A 19 -7.41 27.76 54.39
C GLU A 19 -8.70 26.94 54.19
N GLN A 20 -8.68 25.99 53.24
CA GLN A 20 -9.58 24.84 53.21
C GLN A 20 -8.75 23.56 53.05
N THR A 21 -8.89 22.71 54.06
CA THR A 21 -8.26 21.40 54.25
C THR A 21 -9.12 20.27 53.68
N GLN A 22 -8.44 19.22 53.21
CA GLN A 22 -8.84 17.85 52.84
C GLN A 22 -9.95 17.23 53.74
N VAL A 23 -10.74 16.17 53.44
CA VAL A 23 -10.72 14.92 52.63
C VAL A 23 -12.21 14.38 52.66
N PRO A 24 -12.67 13.20 52.13
CA PRO A 24 -12.08 12.18 51.25
C PRO A 24 -12.98 11.73 50.06
N PHE A 25 -12.35 11.10 49.07
CA PHE A 25 -13.00 10.39 47.95
C PHE A 25 -13.56 9.04 48.43
N SER A 26 -14.87 8.80 48.24
CA SER A 26 -15.52 7.51 48.54
C SER A 26 -15.77 6.72 47.26
N GLN A 27 -15.36 5.44 47.28
CA GLN A 27 -15.75 4.41 46.32
C GLN A 27 -17.27 4.19 46.33
N LYS A 28 -17.94 4.29 45.17
CA LYS A 28 -19.19 3.57 44.90
C LYS A 28 -19.30 3.12 43.43
N SER A 29 -19.21 1.79 43.28
CA SER A 29 -20.02 0.91 42.44
C SER A 29 -20.41 1.38 41.02
N ARG A 30 -19.76 0.80 40.00
CA ARG A 30 -20.40 0.57 38.69
C ARG A 30 -20.97 -0.85 38.66
N GLN A 31 -22.29 -0.93 38.53
CA GLN A 31 -23.03 -2.14 38.23
C GLN A 31 -22.70 -2.60 36.81
N THR A 32 -22.19 -3.81 36.68
CA THR A 32 -22.19 -4.61 35.45
C THR A 32 -23.51 -5.35 35.34
N MET A 33 -24.25 -5.13 34.26
CA MET A 33 -25.39 -5.96 33.86
C MET A 33 -24.88 -7.23 33.18
N THR A 34 -25.09 -8.38 33.83
CA THR A 34 -24.91 -9.71 33.26
C THR A 34 -26.29 -10.23 32.84
N LEU A 35 -26.45 -10.59 31.56
CA LEU A 35 -27.53 -11.47 31.11
C LEU A 35 -27.02 -12.91 31.11
N ALA A 36 -27.81 -13.77 31.74
CA ALA A 36 -27.54 -15.16 32.04
C ALA A 36 -27.49 -16.04 30.79
N ASN A 37 -26.65 -17.07 30.83
CA ASN A 37 -27.04 -18.40 30.38
C ASN A 37 -26.26 -19.47 31.14
N SER A 38 -26.95 -20.59 31.29
CA SER A 38 -26.93 -21.51 32.42
C SER A 38 -25.79 -22.52 32.44
N THR A 39 -25.44 -22.87 33.67
CA THR A 39 -24.53 -23.88 34.17
C THR A 39 -24.91 -25.33 33.88
N SER A 40 -23.90 -26.15 33.56
CA SER A 40 -23.54 -27.40 34.28
C SER A 40 -22.08 -27.72 33.92
N GLY A 41 -21.08 -27.55 34.81
CA GLY A 41 -20.73 -28.42 35.95
C GLY A 41 -20.00 -29.67 35.42
N ILE A 42 -18.69 -29.91 35.64
CA ILE A 42 -18.06 -30.14 36.95
C ILE A 42 -16.53 -29.83 36.91
N ARG A 43 -16.14 -29.11 37.97
CA ARG A 43 -14.87 -28.82 38.66
C ARG A 43 -13.60 -29.66 38.43
N GLY A 44 -12.46 -28.95 38.56
CA GLY A 44 -11.19 -29.46 39.13
C GLY A 44 -9.97 -28.60 38.75
N ALA A 45 -9.74 -27.47 39.42
CA ALA A 45 -8.63 -27.24 40.35
C ALA A 45 -7.27 -26.91 39.67
N ALA A 46 -6.78 -25.71 39.98
CA ALA A 46 -5.46 -25.23 39.62
C ALA A 46 -4.38 -26.04 40.34
N ASP A 47 -3.29 -26.36 39.63
CA ASP A 47 -2.01 -26.56 40.30
C ASP A 47 -0.83 -26.18 39.39
N ASN A 48 0.08 -25.41 39.97
CA ASN A 48 1.34 -24.95 39.42
C ASN A 48 2.34 -26.11 39.55
N THR A 49 2.68 -26.82 38.46
CA THR A 49 3.83 -27.72 38.46
C THR A 49 4.60 -27.65 37.14
N VAL A 50 5.89 -27.34 37.30
CA VAL A 50 6.96 -27.50 36.30
C VAL A 50 7.06 -28.98 35.93
N TYR A 51 6.97 -29.33 34.65
CA TYR A 51 7.44 -30.61 34.11
C TYR A 51 7.98 -30.44 32.69
N GLY A 52 9.17 -31.03 32.45
CA GLY A 52 9.90 -31.02 31.19
C GLY A 52 9.24 -31.82 30.05
N PRO A 53 9.94 -31.96 28.91
CA PRO A 53 9.35 -32.46 27.68
C PRO A 53 9.04 -33.96 27.76
N ARG A 54 7.79 -34.33 27.51
CA ARG A 54 7.38 -35.72 27.27
C ARG A 54 7.70 -36.12 25.83
N ALA A 55 8.42 -37.23 25.69
CA ALA A 55 8.72 -37.90 24.44
C ALA A 55 7.43 -38.35 23.72
N VAL A 56 7.35 -38.05 22.42
CA VAL A 56 6.38 -38.65 21.50
C VAL A 56 7.02 -39.92 20.94
N GLY A 57 6.32 -41.05 21.10
CA GLY A 57 6.82 -42.40 20.82
C GLY A 57 7.04 -42.73 19.35
N ASN A 58 7.88 -43.76 19.14
CA ASN A 58 8.42 -44.26 17.88
C ASN A 58 7.39 -44.82 16.87
N ASP A 59 6.08 -44.73 17.10
CA ASP A 59 5.07 -45.39 16.26
C ASP A 59 4.61 -44.55 15.06
N ALA A 60 4.80 -43.22 15.09
CA ALA A 60 4.52 -42.35 13.94
C ALA A 60 5.57 -42.52 12.82
N TRP A 61 6.82 -42.81 13.17
CA TRP A 61 7.89 -43.04 12.20
C TRP A 61 7.76 -44.38 11.49
N ALA A 62 7.23 -45.41 12.15
CA ALA A 62 6.98 -46.71 11.54
C ALA A 62 5.92 -46.65 10.41
N GLN A 63 4.87 -45.82 10.59
CA GLN A 63 3.84 -45.63 9.56
C GLN A 63 4.34 -44.83 8.34
N VAL A 64 5.24 -43.86 8.56
CA VAL A 64 5.91 -43.10 7.50
C VAL A 64 6.87 -43.98 6.70
N LEU A 65 7.67 -44.81 7.38
CA LEU A 65 8.57 -45.79 6.73
C LEU A 65 7.81 -46.84 5.92
N THR A 66 6.66 -47.31 6.42
CA THR A 66 5.81 -48.28 5.70
C THR A 66 5.22 -47.66 4.42
N SER A 67 4.81 -46.39 4.49
CA SER A 67 4.28 -45.65 3.35
C SER A 67 5.36 -45.33 2.29
N LEU A 68 6.59 -45.04 2.73
CA LEU A 68 7.73 -44.83 1.83
C LEU A 68 8.17 -46.12 1.13
N ASN A 69 8.16 -47.26 1.83
CA ASN A 69 8.48 -48.55 1.20
C ASN A 69 7.44 -48.95 0.14
N ALA A 70 6.15 -48.69 0.39
CA ALA A 70 5.09 -48.94 -0.59
C ALA A 70 5.24 -48.08 -1.87
N ILE A 71 5.70 -46.82 -1.72
CA ILE A 71 5.99 -45.93 -2.86
C ILE A 71 7.22 -46.41 -3.64
N MET A 72 8.25 -46.91 -2.94
CA MET A 72 9.47 -47.42 -3.57
C MET A 72 9.27 -48.76 -4.30
N ASP A 73 8.38 -49.63 -3.79
CA ASP A 73 8.02 -50.87 -4.47
C ASP A 73 7.16 -50.60 -5.71
N TRP A 74 6.23 -49.63 -5.65
CA TRP A 74 5.48 -49.16 -6.81
C TRP A 74 6.40 -48.54 -7.89
N LEU A 75 7.43 -47.78 -7.51
CA LEU A 75 8.43 -47.23 -8.44
C LEU A 75 9.27 -48.33 -9.14
N ARG A 76 9.59 -49.43 -8.45
CA ARG A 76 10.29 -50.57 -9.07
C ARG A 76 9.43 -51.33 -10.07
N GLU A 77 8.12 -51.37 -9.83
CA GLU A 77 7.16 -52.04 -10.70
C GLU A 77 6.85 -51.23 -11.97
N VAL A 78 6.84 -49.90 -11.87
CA VAL A 78 6.56 -49.00 -13.02
C VAL A 78 7.79 -48.74 -13.90
N ILE A 79 9.00 -48.71 -13.33
CA ILE A 79 10.20 -48.25 -14.05
C ILE A 79 11.08 -49.42 -14.54
N GLY A 80 10.85 -50.65 -14.05
CA GLY A 80 11.68 -51.81 -14.35
C GLY A 80 13.09 -51.71 -13.75
N PRO A 81 13.89 -52.80 -13.75
CA PRO A 81 15.19 -52.80 -13.11
C PRO A 81 16.20 -51.91 -13.85
N ALA A 82 17.03 -51.20 -13.09
CA ALA A 82 18.12 -50.37 -13.61
C ALA A 82 19.08 -51.20 -14.50
N PRO A 83 19.60 -50.63 -15.61
CA PRO A 83 20.57 -51.32 -16.44
C PRO A 83 21.85 -51.61 -15.65
N LYS A 84 22.38 -52.82 -15.82
CA LYS A 84 23.64 -53.26 -15.22
C LYS A 84 24.78 -52.36 -15.68
N THR A 85 25.55 -51.86 -14.72
CA THR A 85 26.84 -51.21 -14.93
C THR A 85 27.79 -52.16 -15.69
N VAL A 86 28.18 -51.76 -16.90
CA VAL A 86 29.25 -52.40 -17.66
C VAL A 86 30.56 -51.75 -17.24
N THR A 87 31.49 -52.54 -16.71
CA THR A 87 32.88 -52.14 -16.45
C THR A 87 33.62 -51.94 -17.77
N PRO A 88 34.46 -50.89 -17.92
CA PRO A 88 35.25 -50.73 -19.13
C PRO A 88 36.48 -51.65 -19.11
N ASP A 89 36.51 -52.61 -20.03
CA ASP A 89 37.73 -53.32 -20.41
C ASP A 89 38.62 -52.45 -21.30
N THR A 90 39.93 -52.58 -21.08
CA THR A 90 41.07 -51.95 -21.75
C THR A 90 40.93 -51.83 -23.29
N PRO A 91 41.31 -50.70 -23.91
CA PRO A 91 41.16 -50.52 -25.36
C PRO A 91 42.28 -51.21 -26.16
N PRO A 92 41.99 -51.76 -27.36
CA PRO A 92 43.04 -52.07 -28.32
C PRO A 92 43.50 -50.80 -29.05
N THR A 93 44.81 -50.68 -29.22
CA THR A 93 45.45 -49.64 -30.01
C THR A 93 45.07 -49.79 -31.49
N VAL A 94 44.36 -48.80 -32.04
CA VAL A 94 44.19 -48.64 -33.49
C VAL A 94 44.78 -47.28 -33.88
N THR A 95 45.84 -47.32 -34.67
CA THR A 95 46.47 -46.14 -35.25
C THR A 95 45.61 -45.62 -36.39
N VAL A 96 45.01 -44.43 -36.23
CA VAL A 96 44.32 -43.72 -37.32
C VAL A 96 44.97 -42.35 -37.51
N VAL A 97 45.42 -42.12 -38.74
CA VAL A 97 45.98 -40.88 -39.28
C VAL A 97 44.87 -39.81 -39.33
N PRO A 98 45.13 -38.54 -38.97
CA PRO A 98 44.06 -37.56 -38.77
C PRO A 98 43.56 -36.97 -40.10
N ASP A 99 42.31 -37.25 -40.46
CA ASP A 99 41.56 -36.38 -41.37
C ASP A 99 40.87 -35.27 -40.57
N LYS A 100 41.15 -34.03 -40.96
CA LYS A 100 40.61 -32.80 -40.34
C LYS A 100 39.11 -32.67 -40.66
N PRO A 101 38.19 -32.73 -39.67
CA PRO A 101 36.78 -32.43 -39.93
C PRO A 101 36.58 -30.92 -40.05
N ALA A 102 35.74 -30.51 -41.01
CA ALA A 102 35.30 -29.12 -41.15
C ALA A 102 34.55 -28.65 -39.90
N PRO A 103 34.53 -27.33 -39.60
CA PRO A 103 33.82 -26.81 -38.43
C PRO A 103 32.33 -27.13 -38.51
N ILE A 104 31.81 -27.82 -37.50
CA ILE A 104 30.38 -27.94 -37.27
C ILE A 104 29.91 -26.57 -36.77
N ASP A 105 29.11 -25.88 -37.57
CA ASP A 105 28.45 -24.64 -37.17
C ASP A 105 27.32 -25.00 -36.20
N ILE A 106 27.63 -24.99 -34.90
CA ILE A 106 26.64 -25.15 -33.84
C ILE A 106 25.81 -23.85 -33.84
N PRO A 107 24.51 -23.87 -34.17
CA PRO A 107 23.70 -22.68 -34.07
C PRO A 107 23.79 -22.15 -32.64
N LYS A 108 24.18 -20.88 -32.49
CA LYS A 108 24.11 -20.20 -31.19
C LYS A 108 22.70 -20.44 -30.61
N PRO A 109 22.55 -20.75 -29.31
CA PRO A 109 21.24 -20.82 -28.69
C PRO A 109 20.50 -19.54 -29.02
N VAL A 110 19.41 -19.65 -29.77
CA VAL A 110 18.51 -18.52 -30.00
C VAL A 110 17.87 -18.27 -28.66
N ILE A 111 18.41 -17.31 -27.91
CA ILE A 111 17.71 -16.72 -26.77
C ILE A 111 16.45 -16.10 -27.38
N PRO A 112 15.23 -16.54 -27.02
CA PRO A 112 14.01 -15.93 -27.52
C PRO A 112 14.08 -14.42 -27.29
N ASP A 113 13.77 -13.63 -28.33
CA ASP A 113 13.65 -12.19 -28.18
C ASP A 113 12.66 -11.91 -27.03
N PRO A 114 13.05 -11.17 -25.97
CA PRO A 114 12.14 -10.79 -24.89
C PRO A 114 10.83 -10.15 -25.37
N SER A 115 10.81 -9.56 -26.58
CA SER A 115 9.61 -9.00 -27.21
C SER A 115 8.56 -10.05 -27.64
N SER A 116 8.96 -11.32 -27.69
CA SER A 116 8.10 -12.45 -28.06
C SER A 116 7.32 -13.05 -26.89
N ASP A 117 7.72 -12.80 -25.64
CA ASP A 117 7.01 -13.27 -24.45
C ASP A 117 5.70 -12.47 -24.27
N PRO A 118 4.52 -13.11 -24.38
CA PRO A 118 3.24 -12.44 -24.20
C PRO A 118 3.08 -11.76 -22.83
N LEU A 119 3.78 -12.22 -21.78
CA LEU A 119 3.74 -11.63 -20.43
C LEU A 119 4.43 -10.26 -20.37
N LEU A 120 5.32 -9.98 -21.31
CA LEU A 120 6.09 -8.74 -21.42
C LEU A 120 5.50 -7.74 -22.41
N ARG A 121 4.45 -8.12 -23.14
CA ARG A 121 3.78 -7.27 -24.12
C ARG A 121 2.78 -6.35 -23.44
N LYS A 122 3.10 -5.06 -23.38
CA LYS A 122 2.14 -4.03 -22.97
C LYS A 122 0.95 -4.02 -23.94
N ASN A 123 -0.21 -4.34 -23.41
CA ASN A 123 -1.49 -4.30 -24.09
C ASN A 123 -2.35 -3.27 -23.38
N SER A 124 -1.91 -2.00 -23.47
CA SER A 124 -2.43 -0.84 -22.73
C SER A 124 -3.91 -0.51 -22.98
N GLY A 125 -4.61 -1.33 -23.77
CA GLY A 125 -6.06 -1.30 -23.91
C GLY A 125 -6.76 -2.07 -22.79
N LYS A 126 -7.97 -1.63 -22.44
CA LYS A 126 -8.84 -2.39 -21.53
C LYS A 126 -9.19 -3.75 -22.16
N PRO A 127 -9.21 -4.85 -21.39
CA PRO A 127 -9.62 -6.14 -21.92
C PRO A 127 -11.07 -6.07 -22.42
N GLU A 128 -11.32 -6.46 -23.68
CA GLU A 128 -12.64 -6.37 -24.31
C GLU A 128 -13.71 -7.23 -23.60
N ASN A 129 -13.31 -8.35 -23.00
CA ASN A 129 -14.22 -9.30 -22.36
C ASN A 129 -13.73 -9.73 -20.97
N ILE A 130 -13.41 -8.77 -20.10
CA ILE A 130 -12.86 -9.08 -18.77
C ILE A 130 -13.77 -9.95 -17.88
N VAL A 131 -15.09 -9.85 -18.07
CA VAL A 131 -16.07 -10.62 -17.28
C VAL A 131 -15.92 -12.12 -17.58
N ASN A 132 -15.81 -12.49 -18.85
CA ASN A 132 -15.79 -13.89 -19.29
C ASN A 132 -14.39 -14.40 -19.65
N GLY A 133 -13.39 -13.53 -19.71
CA GLY A 133 -12.00 -13.90 -20.04
C GLY A 133 -11.45 -14.92 -19.04
N PHE A 134 -11.62 -14.65 -17.74
CA PHE A 134 -11.35 -15.63 -16.68
C PHE A 134 -12.27 -15.41 -15.47
N THR A 135 -12.35 -16.36 -14.55
CA THR A 135 -13.07 -16.31 -13.28
C THR A 135 -12.42 -17.27 -12.28
N ALA A 136 -12.65 -17.05 -10.99
CA ALA A 136 -12.42 -18.09 -9.98
C ALA A 136 -13.35 -19.28 -10.21
N THR A 137 -12.88 -20.50 -9.91
CA THR A 137 -13.75 -21.67 -9.82
C THR A 137 -14.37 -21.79 -8.44
N GLU A 138 -15.60 -22.29 -8.36
CA GLU A 138 -16.21 -22.63 -7.07
C GLU A 138 -15.43 -23.78 -6.39
N ARG A 139 -15.39 -23.73 -5.05
CA ARG A 139 -14.81 -24.79 -4.23
C ARG A 139 -15.56 -26.11 -4.40
N ARG A 140 -14.86 -27.22 -4.23
CA ARG A 140 -15.50 -28.54 -4.12
C ARG A 140 -15.96 -28.79 -2.70
N PHE A 141 -16.88 -29.76 -2.52
CA PHE A 141 -17.32 -30.17 -1.19
C PHE A 141 -16.12 -30.62 -0.33
N GLY A 142 -16.03 -30.12 0.89
CA GLY A 142 -14.93 -30.40 1.82
C GLY A 142 -13.63 -29.61 1.56
N GLU A 143 -13.60 -28.73 0.56
CA GLU A 143 -12.42 -27.94 0.21
C GLU A 143 -12.39 -26.58 0.94
N HIS A 144 -11.24 -26.22 1.51
CA HIS A 144 -10.95 -24.87 2.01
C HIS A 144 -10.30 -24.04 0.91
N PHE A 145 -11.10 -23.63 -0.07
CA PHE A 145 -10.66 -22.93 -1.27
C PHE A 145 -11.58 -21.75 -1.60
N ASP A 146 -11.00 -20.58 -1.84
CA ASP A 146 -11.65 -19.42 -2.43
C ASP A 146 -10.59 -18.47 -3.03
N VAL A 147 -10.63 -18.28 -4.34
CA VAL A 147 -9.80 -17.29 -5.04
C VAL A 147 -10.65 -16.20 -5.73
N SER A 148 -11.91 -16.06 -5.34
CA SER A 148 -12.83 -15.06 -5.91
C SER A 148 -12.33 -13.63 -5.71
N THR A 149 -11.80 -13.30 -4.51
CA THR A 149 -11.18 -12.00 -4.25
C THR A 149 -10.00 -11.74 -5.19
N HIS A 150 -9.12 -12.72 -5.35
CA HIS A 150 -7.96 -12.58 -6.22
C HIS A 150 -8.39 -12.37 -7.67
N ALA A 151 -9.34 -13.16 -8.17
CA ALA A 151 -9.87 -12.97 -9.52
C ALA A 151 -10.50 -11.59 -9.70
N ALA A 152 -11.32 -11.14 -8.75
CA ALA A 152 -11.97 -9.83 -8.79
C ALA A 152 -10.96 -8.68 -8.81
N VAL A 153 -9.94 -8.72 -7.93
CA VAL A 153 -8.90 -7.69 -7.86
C VAL A 153 -8.01 -7.70 -9.10
N ILE A 154 -7.63 -8.87 -9.60
CA ILE A 154 -6.85 -8.99 -10.85
C ILE A 154 -7.64 -8.38 -12.02
N LYS A 155 -8.94 -8.67 -12.13
CA LYS A 155 -9.79 -8.04 -13.16
C LYS A 155 -9.83 -6.53 -13.03
N LEU A 156 -9.97 -6.02 -11.79
CA LEU A 156 -9.94 -4.59 -11.51
C LEU A 156 -8.59 -3.96 -11.94
N MET A 157 -7.47 -4.62 -11.66
CA MET A 157 -6.14 -4.18 -12.11
C MET A 157 -6.03 -4.20 -13.64
N MET A 158 -6.49 -5.27 -14.29
CA MET A 158 -6.45 -5.40 -15.75
C MET A 158 -7.32 -4.35 -16.46
N LEU A 159 -8.49 -4.04 -15.90
CA LEU A 159 -9.35 -2.96 -16.38
C LEU A 159 -8.73 -1.57 -16.22
N LYS A 160 -7.91 -1.40 -15.18
CA LYS A 160 -7.32 -0.10 -14.86
C LYS A 160 -6.06 0.17 -15.66
N PHE A 161 -5.15 -0.79 -15.73
CA PHE A 161 -3.80 -0.58 -16.26
C PHE A 161 -3.54 -1.28 -17.60
N GLY A 162 -4.38 -2.24 -17.99
CA GLY A 162 -4.16 -3.11 -19.15
C GLY A 162 -4.01 -4.57 -18.73
N GLN A 163 -4.20 -5.50 -19.67
CA GLN A 163 -4.34 -6.92 -19.35
C GLN A 163 -3.05 -7.58 -18.86
N SER A 164 -1.91 -7.26 -19.47
CA SER A 164 -0.68 -8.06 -19.27
C SER A 164 -0.03 -7.78 -17.90
N PRO A 165 0.80 -8.69 -17.37
CA PRO A 165 1.61 -8.40 -16.19
C PRO A 165 2.49 -7.15 -16.35
N ALA A 166 2.99 -6.88 -17.57
CA ALA A 166 3.78 -5.68 -17.88
C ALA A 166 2.97 -4.38 -17.88
N ASP A 167 1.64 -4.45 -17.99
CA ASP A 167 0.72 -3.32 -17.81
C ASP A 167 0.42 -3.11 -16.31
N VAL A 168 0.16 -4.22 -15.61
CA VAL A 168 -0.30 -4.22 -14.23
C VAL A 168 0.81 -3.92 -13.21
N PHE A 169 2.02 -4.41 -13.41
CA PHE A 169 3.15 -4.12 -12.52
C PHE A 169 3.90 -2.84 -12.94
N ASP A 170 4.84 -2.38 -12.11
CA ASP A 170 5.72 -1.25 -12.47
C ASP A 170 6.78 -1.71 -13.47
N GLU A 171 7.33 -2.91 -13.24
CA GLU A 171 8.30 -3.55 -14.11
C GLU A 171 8.18 -5.07 -14.04
N VAL A 172 8.35 -5.74 -15.18
CA VAL A 172 8.52 -7.18 -15.28
C VAL A 172 9.69 -7.45 -16.20
N LYS A 173 10.72 -8.14 -15.71
CA LYS A 173 11.93 -8.48 -16.46
C LYS A 173 12.15 -10.00 -16.46
N PRO A 174 12.45 -10.61 -17.61
CA PRO A 174 12.86 -12.00 -17.64
C PRO A 174 14.20 -12.16 -16.93
N SER A 175 14.35 -13.27 -16.22
CA SER A 175 15.57 -13.69 -15.52
C SER A 175 15.89 -15.15 -15.88
N ALA A 176 17.09 -15.63 -15.54
CA ALA A 176 17.53 -16.98 -15.91
C ALA A 176 16.60 -18.10 -15.44
N ASN A 177 15.86 -17.91 -14.34
CA ASN A 177 14.92 -18.89 -13.80
C ASN A 177 13.57 -18.27 -13.41
N GLY A 178 13.03 -17.36 -14.23
CA GLY A 178 11.69 -16.80 -14.03
C GLY A 178 11.67 -15.31 -14.30
N TYR A 179 11.07 -14.53 -13.40
CA TYR A 179 10.87 -13.10 -13.60
C TYR A 179 11.28 -12.28 -12.39
N ASP A 180 12.01 -11.19 -12.61
CA ASP A 180 12.16 -10.12 -11.63
C ASP A 180 11.00 -9.14 -11.82
N ILE A 181 10.26 -8.86 -10.75
CA ILE A 181 9.04 -8.05 -10.78
C ILE A 181 9.20 -6.90 -9.79
N THR A 182 8.86 -5.69 -10.23
CA THR A 182 8.66 -4.53 -9.37
C THR A 182 7.17 -4.20 -9.38
N MET A 183 6.52 -4.32 -8.22
CA MET A 183 5.13 -3.90 -8.03
C MET A 183 5.00 -2.38 -8.04
N LYS A 184 3.79 -1.84 -8.25
CA LYS A 184 3.58 -0.38 -8.32
C LYS A 184 3.78 0.36 -6.99
N ASP A 185 3.89 -0.34 -5.86
CA ASP A 185 4.32 0.22 -4.57
C ASP A 185 5.84 0.13 -4.35
N GLY A 186 6.59 -0.36 -5.35
CA GLY A 186 8.03 -0.55 -5.29
C GLY A 186 8.49 -1.86 -4.66
N PHE A 187 7.57 -2.74 -4.24
CA PHE A 187 7.96 -4.05 -3.74
C PHE A 187 8.61 -4.87 -4.87
N THR A 188 9.84 -5.32 -4.66
CA THR A 188 10.57 -6.13 -5.64
C THR A 188 10.57 -7.59 -5.21
N LEU A 189 10.39 -8.49 -6.19
CA LEU A 189 10.46 -9.93 -5.97
C LEU A 189 10.97 -10.66 -7.21
N ARG A 190 11.45 -11.89 -7.00
CA ARG A 190 11.78 -12.83 -8.06
C ARG A 190 10.83 -14.00 -8.00
N LEU A 191 10.08 -14.21 -9.07
CA LEU A 191 9.13 -15.30 -9.22
C LEU A 191 9.75 -16.40 -10.08
N ALA A 192 9.96 -17.60 -9.52
CA ALA A 192 10.54 -18.71 -10.26
C ALA A 192 9.52 -19.37 -11.22
N HIS A 193 9.98 -20.02 -12.29
CA HIS A 193 9.10 -20.75 -13.22
C HIS A 193 8.26 -21.84 -12.53
N ASP A 194 8.85 -22.56 -11.58
CA ASP A 194 8.15 -23.59 -10.80
C ASP A 194 7.08 -22.97 -9.88
N GLU A 195 7.37 -21.83 -9.25
CA GLU A 195 6.43 -21.08 -8.41
C GLU A 195 5.25 -20.55 -9.23
N LEU A 196 5.53 -20.01 -10.42
CA LEU A 196 4.50 -19.60 -11.38
C LEU A 196 3.63 -20.80 -11.80
N SER A 197 4.25 -21.93 -12.12
CA SER A 197 3.54 -23.15 -12.53
C SER A 197 2.64 -23.68 -11.41
N LEU A 198 3.15 -23.72 -10.18
CA LEU A 198 2.39 -24.12 -8.99
C LEU A 198 1.24 -23.15 -8.71
N GLY A 199 1.49 -21.85 -8.76
CA GLY A 199 0.46 -20.82 -8.60
C GLY A 199 -0.64 -20.94 -9.65
N ALA A 200 -0.29 -21.15 -10.92
CA ALA A 200 -1.24 -21.32 -12.01
C ALA A 200 -2.13 -22.55 -11.82
N GLN A 201 -1.53 -23.70 -11.49
CA GLN A 201 -2.25 -24.95 -11.24
C GLN A 201 -3.19 -24.81 -10.03
N ALA A 202 -2.72 -24.20 -8.95
CA ALA A 202 -3.47 -24.08 -7.71
C ALA A 202 -4.59 -23.04 -7.78
N ALA A 203 -4.41 -21.93 -8.51
CA ALA A 203 -5.42 -20.89 -8.64
C ALA A 203 -6.70 -21.39 -9.34
N ARG A 204 -6.58 -22.38 -10.23
CA ARG A 204 -7.70 -22.98 -10.95
C ARG A 204 -8.61 -21.93 -11.62
N PHE A 205 -8.04 -20.85 -12.16
CA PHE A 205 -8.84 -19.89 -12.93
C PHE A 205 -9.43 -20.59 -14.18
N GLY A 206 -10.70 -20.33 -14.47
CA GLY A 206 -11.39 -20.86 -15.64
C GLY A 206 -11.98 -19.73 -16.48
N GLY A 207 -12.22 -19.93 -17.77
CA GLY A 207 -12.77 -18.91 -18.65
C GLY A 207 -12.47 -19.17 -20.12
N ASN A 208 -12.87 -18.23 -20.97
CA ASN A 208 -12.82 -18.39 -22.43
C ASN A 208 -11.60 -17.73 -23.07
N ASP A 209 -10.78 -17.02 -22.29
CA ASP A 209 -9.55 -16.37 -22.76
C ASP A 209 -8.32 -17.00 -22.09
N PRO A 210 -7.62 -17.92 -22.78
CA PRO A 210 -6.39 -18.51 -22.29
C PRO A 210 -5.27 -17.50 -21.98
N GLY A 211 -5.24 -16.37 -22.70
CA GLY A 211 -4.31 -15.29 -22.45
C GLY A 211 -4.59 -14.61 -21.11
N ALA A 212 -5.84 -14.19 -20.89
CA ALA A 212 -6.24 -13.57 -19.62
C ALA A 212 -6.07 -14.52 -18.42
N MET A 213 -6.35 -15.82 -18.59
CA MET A 213 -6.09 -16.82 -17.54
C MET A 213 -4.60 -16.92 -17.20
N ARG A 214 -3.73 -16.99 -18.21
CA ARG A 214 -2.27 -17.02 -18.01
C ARG A 214 -1.77 -15.76 -17.30
N ASP A 215 -2.21 -14.59 -17.76
CA ASP A 215 -1.82 -13.30 -17.19
C ASP A 215 -2.32 -13.16 -15.73
N ALA A 216 -3.55 -13.63 -15.45
CA ALA A 216 -4.10 -13.66 -14.10
C ALA A 216 -3.35 -14.62 -13.17
N SER A 217 -3.00 -15.82 -13.64
CA SER A 217 -2.19 -16.77 -12.88
C SER A 217 -0.81 -16.20 -12.53
N PHE A 218 -0.20 -15.43 -13.43
CA PHE A 218 1.05 -14.72 -13.15
C PHE A 218 0.91 -13.70 -12.02
N ILE A 219 -0.11 -12.82 -12.11
CA ILE A 219 -0.35 -11.79 -11.08
C ILE A 219 -0.67 -12.45 -9.72
N PHE A 220 -1.44 -13.54 -9.72
CA PHE A 220 -1.71 -14.33 -8.53
C PHE A 220 -0.44 -14.94 -7.92
N ALA A 221 0.43 -15.55 -8.73
CA ALA A 221 1.68 -16.13 -8.25
C ALA A 221 2.62 -15.07 -7.67
N ALA A 222 2.69 -13.88 -8.28
CA ALA A 222 3.44 -12.74 -7.73
C ALA A 222 2.89 -12.28 -6.37
N PHE A 223 1.58 -12.22 -6.20
CA PHE A 223 0.94 -11.94 -4.90
C PHE A 223 1.32 -12.99 -3.84
N VAL A 224 1.26 -14.28 -4.17
CA VAL A 224 1.67 -15.36 -3.27
C VAL A 224 3.15 -15.23 -2.90
N LYS A 225 4.00 -14.89 -3.87
CA LYS A 225 5.44 -14.70 -3.63
C LYS A 225 5.72 -13.54 -2.68
N ARG A 226 5.01 -12.42 -2.83
CA ARG A 226 5.11 -11.32 -1.85
C ARG A 226 4.70 -11.79 -0.46
N LYS A 227 3.56 -12.47 -0.32
CA LYS A 227 3.11 -13.00 0.98
C LYS A 227 4.12 -13.96 1.60
N GLN A 228 4.79 -14.78 0.79
CA GLN A 228 5.90 -15.63 1.26
C GLN A 228 7.02 -14.79 1.87
N MET A 229 7.47 -13.75 1.15
CA MET A 229 8.57 -12.89 1.59
C MET A 229 8.21 -12.09 2.84
N GLU A 230 7.00 -11.55 2.91
CA GLU A 230 6.50 -10.80 4.08
C GLU A 230 6.29 -11.69 5.31
N ALA A 231 5.88 -12.96 5.11
CA ALA A 231 5.78 -13.93 6.19
C ALA A 231 7.15 -14.44 6.68
N SER A 232 8.20 -14.26 5.88
CA SER A 232 9.56 -14.73 6.17
C SER A 232 10.42 -13.68 6.90
N GLY A 233 9.81 -12.97 7.86
CA GLY A 233 10.52 -11.99 8.70
C GLY A 233 11.72 -12.62 9.45
N PRO A 234 12.51 -11.83 10.21
CA PRO A 234 13.73 -12.31 10.86
C PRO A 234 13.46 -13.57 11.71
N GLY A 235 13.90 -14.74 11.22
CA GLY A 235 13.72 -16.04 11.90
C GLY A 235 12.60 -16.94 11.36
N ALA A 236 11.83 -16.54 10.36
CA ALA A 236 10.82 -17.37 9.70
C ALA A 236 11.20 -17.61 8.22
N ASN A 237 11.15 -18.87 7.77
CA ASN A 237 11.31 -19.23 6.36
C ASN A 237 10.00 -19.88 5.89
N ALA A 238 9.00 -19.07 5.55
CA ALA A 238 7.78 -19.61 4.96
C ALA A 238 8.08 -20.09 3.53
N SER A 239 7.70 -21.32 3.20
CA SER A 239 7.84 -21.80 1.83
C SER A 239 6.79 -21.17 0.92
N PHE A 240 7.05 -21.10 -0.40
CA PHE A 240 6.06 -20.63 -1.36
C PHE A 240 4.76 -21.45 -1.25
N ASN A 241 4.88 -22.77 -1.05
CA ASN A 241 3.74 -23.66 -0.89
C ASN A 241 2.89 -23.33 0.35
N GLU A 242 3.51 -22.98 1.48
CA GLU A 242 2.77 -22.54 2.67
C GLU A 242 2.02 -21.22 2.43
N ALA A 243 2.67 -20.26 1.78
CA ALA A 243 2.03 -19.00 1.41
C ALA A 243 0.87 -19.22 0.42
N LEU A 244 1.06 -20.15 -0.52
CA LEU A 244 0.05 -20.56 -1.48
C LEU A 244 -1.15 -21.20 -0.78
N THR A 245 -0.96 -22.22 0.05
CA THR A 245 -2.04 -22.89 0.80
C THR A 245 -2.86 -21.90 1.62
N LYS A 246 -2.20 -20.97 2.33
CA LYS A 246 -2.91 -19.92 3.07
C LYS A 246 -3.70 -18.99 2.16
N THR A 247 -3.13 -18.63 1.01
CA THR A 247 -3.77 -17.74 0.04
C THR A 247 -4.99 -18.38 -0.63
N LEU A 248 -4.95 -19.70 -0.86
CA LEU A 248 -6.09 -20.43 -1.41
C LEU A 248 -7.30 -20.43 -0.47
N SER A 249 -7.16 -20.14 0.83
CA SER A 249 -8.27 -20.07 1.78
C SER A 249 -9.09 -18.77 1.69
N GLY A 250 -8.77 -17.88 0.74
CA GLY A 250 -9.42 -16.58 0.56
C GLY A 250 -8.59 -15.40 1.06
N GLU A 251 -9.02 -14.20 0.68
CA GLU A 251 -8.41 -12.94 1.09
C GLU A 251 -9.47 -11.83 1.18
N THR A 252 -9.27 -10.81 2.00
CA THR A 252 -10.13 -9.61 1.96
C THR A 252 -9.73 -8.72 0.78
N SER A 253 -10.66 -7.97 0.18
CA SER A 253 -10.34 -7.06 -0.94
C SER A 253 -9.19 -6.11 -0.60
N LEU A 254 -9.19 -5.56 0.62
CA LEU A 254 -8.14 -4.68 1.11
C LEU A 254 -6.76 -5.35 1.12
N ARG A 255 -6.66 -6.58 1.64
CA ARG A 255 -5.39 -7.30 1.74
C ARG A 255 -4.90 -7.75 0.37
N ALA A 256 -5.81 -8.18 -0.50
CA ALA A 256 -5.48 -8.51 -1.89
C ALA A 256 -4.93 -7.28 -2.64
N LEU A 257 -5.61 -6.13 -2.57
CA LEU A 257 -5.15 -4.87 -3.15
C LEU A 257 -3.79 -4.44 -2.59
N LYS A 258 -3.59 -4.54 -1.27
CA LYS A 258 -2.29 -4.24 -0.64
C LYS A 258 -1.19 -5.17 -1.13
N GLY A 259 -1.40 -6.48 -1.08
CA GLY A 259 -0.39 -7.45 -1.50
C GLY A 259 -0.13 -7.48 -3.00
N MET A 260 -1.05 -6.98 -3.83
CA MET A 260 -0.81 -6.77 -5.26
C MET A 260 -0.14 -5.42 -5.57
N GLY A 261 0.25 -4.66 -4.54
CA GLY A 261 0.98 -3.40 -4.68
C GLY A 261 0.12 -2.20 -5.09
N MET A 262 -1.20 -2.27 -4.87
CA MET A 262 -2.15 -1.25 -5.34
C MET A 262 -2.49 -0.18 -4.31
N VAL A 263 -1.78 -0.13 -3.18
CA VAL A 263 -2.12 0.77 -2.05
C VAL A 263 -2.23 2.23 -2.48
N GLY A 264 -1.32 2.70 -3.35
CA GLY A 264 -1.32 4.09 -3.81
C GLY A 264 -2.40 4.46 -4.82
N PHE A 265 -3.11 3.46 -5.32
CA PHE A 265 -4.15 3.58 -6.34
C PHE A 265 -5.53 3.22 -5.78
N MET A 266 -5.59 2.61 -4.60
CA MET A 266 -6.83 2.11 -4.03
C MET A 266 -7.62 3.23 -3.35
N GLN A 267 -8.93 3.27 -3.63
CA GLN A 267 -9.89 4.10 -2.91
C GLN A 267 -11.02 3.27 -2.32
N HIS A 268 -11.33 3.53 -1.05
CA HIS A 268 -12.52 3.03 -0.39
C HIS A 268 -13.69 3.97 -0.71
N VAL A 269 -14.75 3.47 -1.34
CA VAL A 269 -15.84 4.28 -1.87
C VAL A 269 -17.21 3.74 -1.46
N PRO A 270 -18.21 4.61 -1.24
CA PRO A 270 -19.59 4.16 -1.10
C PRO A 270 -20.06 3.47 -2.39
N SER A 271 -20.97 2.51 -2.27
CA SER A 271 -21.45 1.71 -3.41
C SER A 271 -22.15 2.54 -4.49
N THR A 272 -22.68 3.73 -4.15
CA THR A 272 -23.23 4.69 -5.12
C THR A 272 -22.21 5.14 -6.16
N LEU A 273 -20.92 5.23 -5.82
CA LEU A 273 -19.86 5.55 -6.78
C LEU A 273 -19.48 4.38 -7.69
N LEU A 274 -19.98 3.18 -7.41
CA LEU A 274 -19.79 1.97 -8.23
C LEU A 274 -21.00 1.68 -9.14
N GLN A 275 -22.05 2.50 -9.07
CA GLN A 275 -23.27 2.37 -9.90
C GLN A 275 -23.19 3.15 -11.22
N GLY A 276 -22.22 4.05 -11.38
CA GLY A 276 -22.10 4.91 -12.56
C GLY A 276 -21.78 4.14 -13.83
N LYS A 277 -22.16 4.69 -14.98
CA LYS A 277 -21.73 4.20 -16.30
C LYS A 277 -20.20 4.24 -16.38
N ALA A 278 -19.58 3.19 -16.92
CA ALA A 278 -18.13 2.97 -16.91
C ALA A 278 -17.46 2.90 -15.50
N ALA A 279 -18.23 2.86 -14.40
CA ALA A 279 -17.66 2.64 -13.07
C ALA A 279 -17.28 1.17 -12.91
N PHE A 280 -16.13 0.92 -12.29
CA PHE A 280 -15.70 -0.43 -11.96
C PHE A 280 -14.93 -0.45 -10.64
N GLY A 281 -15.01 -1.57 -9.93
CA GLY A 281 -14.42 -1.75 -8.62
C GLY A 281 -14.52 -3.19 -8.13
N VAL A 282 -14.25 -3.41 -6.86
CA VAL A 282 -14.47 -4.69 -6.18
C VAL A 282 -15.29 -4.49 -4.92
N MET A 283 -16.11 -5.48 -4.60
CA MET A 283 -16.97 -5.48 -3.42
C MET A 283 -16.90 -6.84 -2.73
N ASP A 284 -16.69 -6.85 -1.42
CA ASP A 284 -16.68 -8.07 -0.62
C ASP A 284 -18.07 -8.75 -0.65
N THR A 285 -18.10 -10.07 -0.75
CA THR A 285 -19.35 -10.87 -0.83
C THR A 285 -19.63 -11.56 0.51
N HIS A 286 -18.76 -12.50 0.86
CA HIS A 286 -18.71 -13.24 2.13
C HIS A 286 -17.32 -13.12 2.77
N ASN A 287 -17.10 -13.82 3.88
CA ASN A 287 -15.80 -13.84 4.53
C ASN A 287 -14.72 -14.31 3.55
N PHE A 288 -13.75 -13.43 3.27
CA PHE A 288 -12.61 -13.69 2.38
C PHE A 288 -12.95 -13.93 0.90
N GLY A 289 -14.14 -13.51 0.45
CA GLY A 289 -14.55 -13.51 -0.95
C GLY A 289 -14.95 -12.13 -1.46
N ALA A 290 -14.78 -11.87 -2.75
CA ALA A 290 -15.16 -10.62 -3.39
C ALA A 290 -15.58 -10.80 -4.85
N SER A 291 -16.20 -9.77 -5.41
CA SER A 291 -16.69 -9.72 -6.79
C SER A 291 -16.23 -8.46 -7.48
N LEU A 292 -15.97 -8.58 -8.78
CA LEU A 292 -15.83 -7.42 -9.65
C LEU A 292 -17.18 -6.71 -9.76
N VAL A 293 -17.19 -5.40 -9.61
CA VAL A 293 -18.34 -4.55 -9.92
C VAL A 293 -18.08 -3.85 -11.25
N LEU A 294 -19.02 -3.95 -12.19
CA LEU A 294 -19.03 -3.20 -13.44
C LEU A 294 -20.40 -2.53 -13.59
N GLU A 295 -20.42 -1.20 -13.72
CA GLU A 295 -21.64 -0.43 -13.99
C GLU A 295 -22.79 -0.77 -13.04
N GLY A 296 -22.48 -0.92 -11.74
CA GLY A 296 -23.46 -1.26 -10.71
C GLY A 296 -23.83 -2.75 -10.61
N VAL A 297 -23.23 -3.64 -11.40
CA VAL A 297 -23.49 -5.08 -11.38
C VAL A 297 -22.28 -5.82 -10.80
N LYS A 298 -22.51 -6.65 -9.79
CA LYS A 298 -21.48 -7.58 -9.28
C LYS A 298 -21.40 -8.80 -10.18
N HIS A 299 -20.19 -9.23 -10.49
CA HIS A 299 -19.91 -10.46 -11.22
C HIS A 299 -19.20 -11.45 -10.29
N HIS A 300 -19.95 -12.41 -9.75
CA HIS A 300 -19.47 -13.43 -8.80
C HIS A 300 -19.59 -14.82 -9.42
N TYR A 301 -18.47 -15.53 -9.63
CA TYR A 301 -18.47 -16.83 -10.32
C TYR A 301 -19.28 -16.81 -11.64
N GLN A 302 -19.11 -15.75 -12.44
CA GLN A 302 -19.85 -15.45 -13.68
C GLN A 302 -21.37 -15.18 -13.51
N LYS A 303 -21.90 -15.21 -12.29
CA LYS A 303 -23.29 -14.80 -11.99
C LYS A 303 -23.34 -13.28 -11.81
N GLN A 304 -24.44 -12.68 -12.25
CA GLN A 304 -24.70 -11.26 -12.09
C GLN A 304 -25.61 -11.02 -10.90
N GLU A 305 -25.23 -10.09 -10.03
CA GLU A 305 -25.95 -9.74 -8.81
C GLU A 305 -25.99 -8.22 -8.63
N GLY A 306 -27.02 -7.72 -7.94
CA GLY A 306 -27.09 -6.32 -7.51
C GLY A 306 -26.12 -6.00 -6.37
N LEU A 307 -25.83 -4.72 -6.17
CA LEU A 307 -25.02 -4.27 -5.04
C LEU A 307 -25.78 -4.46 -3.72
N ASP A 308 -25.15 -5.08 -2.74
CA ASP A 308 -25.73 -5.40 -1.42
C ASP A 308 -24.86 -4.92 -0.24
N LYS A 309 -23.68 -4.37 -0.51
CA LYS A 309 -22.84 -3.69 0.49
C LYS A 309 -22.91 -2.18 0.32
N THR A 310 -22.65 -1.47 1.41
CA THR A 310 -22.62 0.00 1.46
C THR A 310 -21.34 0.58 0.86
N TYR A 311 -20.28 -0.22 0.71
CA TYR A 311 -18.97 0.22 0.22
C TYR A 311 -18.28 -0.84 -0.65
N GLY A 312 -17.26 -0.41 -1.37
CA GLY A 312 -16.32 -1.24 -2.09
C GLY A 312 -15.00 -0.50 -2.32
N TYR A 313 -14.13 -1.09 -3.14
CA TYR A 313 -12.87 -0.48 -3.54
C TYR A 313 -12.83 -0.23 -5.04
N ARG A 314 -12.21 0.86 -5.46
CA ARG A 314 -11.85 1.11 -6.87
C ARG A 314 -10.37 1.45 -6.97
N LEU A 315 -9.80 1.33 -8.17
CA LEU A 315 -8.46 1.80 -8.47
C LEU A 315 -8.52 3.15 -9.20
N THR A 316 -7.58 4.02 -8.87
CA THR A 316 -7.29 5.30 -9.53
C THR A 316 -5.90 5.24 -10.16
N GLY A 317 -5.46 6.29 -10.86
CA GLY A 317 -4.17 6.32 -11.57
C GLY A 317 -4.23 5.81 -13.02
N ASP A 318 -3.30 6.24 -13.85
CA ASP A 318 -3.26 6.02 -15.31
C ASP A 318 -4.48 6.51 -16.11
N GLU A 319 -5.12 7.54 -15.61
CA GLU A 319 -5.86 8.42 -16.48
C GLU A 319 -4.87 9.45 -17.03
N THR A 320 -4.42 9.26 -18.28
CA THR A 320 -4.63 10.37 -19.23
C THR A 320 -6.14 10.59 -19.19
N LEU A 321 -6.60 11.38 -18.22
CA LEU A 321 -7.98 11.82 -18.25
C LEU A 321 -8.10 12.51 -19.58
N SER A 322 -8.95 11.96 -20.44
CA SER A 322 -9.55 12.75 -21.49
C SER A 322 -9.97 14.08 -20.88
N ASP A 323 -9.78 15.13 -21.65
CA ASP A 323 -10.10 16.53 -21.37
C ASP A 323 -11.55 16.76 -20.84
N GLU A 324 -12.36 15.72 -20.66
CA GLU A 324 -13.75 15.74 -20.20
C GLU A 324 -13.94 15.89 -18.68
N VAL A 325 -12.88 15.76 -17.86
CA VAL A 325 -12.88 16.28 -16.46
C VAL A 325 -11.84 17.37 -16.29
N LEU A 326 -11.45 18.03 -17.39
CA LEU A 326 -11.24 19.46 -17.33
C LEU A 326 -12.64 20.06 -17.28
N VAL A 327 -13.18 20.26 -16.07
CA VAL A 327 -14.03 21.43 -15.91
C VAL A 327 -13.18 22.57 -16.42
N ASN A 328 -13.57 23.11 -17.58
CA ASN A 328 -13.00 24.30 -18.18
C ASN A 328 -12.59 25.21 -17.01
N PRO A 329 -11.31 25.61 -16.87
CA PRO A 329 -10.99 26.80 -16.10
C PRO A 329 -11.68 27.93 -16.87
N GLY A 330 -12.97 28.12 -16.59
CA GLY A 330 -13.81 29.04 -17.32
C GLY A 330 -13.32 30.43 -16.97
N LYS A 331 -12.41 30.99 -17.78
CA LYS A 331 -11.93 32.39 -17.77
C LYS A 331 -11.39 32.98 -16.46
N ASP A 332 -11.60 32.33 -15.32
CA ASP A 332 -11.11 32.72 -14.01
C ASP A 332 -10.06 31.69 -13.61
N THR A 333 -8.87 31.79 -14.21
CA THR A 333 -7.67 31.18 -13.65
C THR A 333 -7.50 31.73 -12.24
N LEU A 334 -7.93 30.94 -11.27
CA LEU A 334 -7.79 31.24 -9.86
C LEU A 334 -6.29 31.47 -9.54
N GLN A 335 -5.91 32.70 -9.19
CA GLN A 335 -4.57 32.96 -8.66
C GLN A 335 -4.47 32.49 -7.20
N LEU A 336 -4.37 31.17 -7.00
CA LEU A 336 -4.12 30.58 -5.68
C LEU A 336 -2.73 30.97 -5.14
N SER A 337 -1.73 30.87 -6.02
CA SER A 337 -0.35 31.27 -5.80
C SER A 337 0.06 32.33 -6.82
N SER A 338 0.97 33.22 -6.43
CA SER A 338 1.62 34.16 -7.34
C SER A 338 2.80 33.53 -8.09
N VAL A 339 3.18 32.30 -7.73
CA VAL A 339 4.25 31.54 -8.41
C VAL A 339 3.66 30.74 -9.57
N PRO A 340 4.27 30.77 -10.77
CA PRO A 340 3.83 29.93 -11.88
C PRO A 340 3.85 28.43 -11.55
N VAL A 341 2.94 27.67 -12.14
CA VAL A 341 2.86 26.22 -11.96
C VAL A 341 4.17 25.54 -12.39
N GLY A 342 4.65 24.59 -11.58
CA GLY A 342 5.87 23.83 -11.85
C GLY A 342 7.18 24.49 -11.41
N VAL A 343 7.15 25.77 -11.00
CA VAL A 343 8.36 26.46 -10.51
C VAL A 343 8.69 25.99 -9.09
N LYS A 344 9.90 25.47 -8.90
CA LYS A 344 10.39 25.02 -7.59
C LYS A 344 10.65 26.23 -6.67
N PRO A 345 10.43 26.09 -5.36
CA PRO A 345 10.77 27.14 -4.40
C PRO A 345 12.29 27.36 -4.36
N ALA A 346 12.71 28.62 -4.39
CA ALA A 346 14.14 28.99 -4.35
C ALA A 346 14.79 28.69 -2.99
N ASN A 347 14.02 28.82 -1.90
CA ASN A 347 14.47 28.55 -0.54
C ASN A 347 13.53 27.56 0.17
N ILE A 348 13.63 26.28 -0.19
CA ILE A 348 12.82 25.23 0.46
C ILE A 348 13.15 25.02 1.95
N TRP A 349 14.33 25.46 2.37
CA TRP A 349 14.84 25.29 3.74
C TRP A 349 14.18 26.31 4.67
N GLY A 350 14.59 27.57 4.59
CA GLY A 350 14.09 28.64 5.47
C GLY A 350 12.80 29.31 5.00
N GLY A 351 12.34 29.02 3.77
CA GLY A 351 11.15 29.65 3.21
C GLY A 351 9.87 29.24 3.94
N PHE A 352 9.75 27.97 4.32
CA PHE A 352 8.88 27.50 5.39
C PHE A 352 9.48 26.30 6.12
N TYR A 353 9.15 26.09 7.38
CA TYR A 353 9.57 24.95 8.18
C TYR A 353 8.63 24.73 9.37
N GLN A 354 8.80 23.59 10.02
CA GLN A 354 8.03 23.20 11.20
C GLN A 354 8.22 24.17 12.37
N GLY A 355 7.13 24.67 12.96
CA GLY A 355 7.19 25.47 14.20
C GLY A 355 6.69 24.79 15.47
N VAL A 356 5.92 23.69 15.38
CA VAL A 356 5.46 22.87 16.52
C VAL A 356 5.94 21.44 16.36
N GLU A 357 6.30 20.77 17.46
CA GLU A 357 6.70 19.36 17.46
C GLU A 357 5.55 18.45 16.95
N GLY A 358 5.89 17.36 16.25
CA GLY A 358 4.93 16.33 15.82
C GLY A 358 4.51 16.35 14.35
N ASN A 359 4.50 17.50 13.67
CA ASN A 359 4.04 17.58 12.26
C ASN A 359 5.12 17.37 11.19
N CYS A 360 6.29 16.89 11.61
CA CYS A 360 7.48 16.71 10.77
C CYS A 360 7.24 15.85 9.52
N VAL A 361 6.43 14.79 9.63
CA VAL A 361 6.08 13.92 8.50
C VAL A 361 5.28 14.68 7.45
N THR A 362 4.32 15.50 7.89
CA THR A 362 3.55 16.37 6.99
C THR A 362 4.42 17.44 6.34
N VAL A 363 5.27 18.13 7.11
CA VAL A 363 6.17 19.17 6.59
C VAL A 363 7.16 18.62 5.56
N SER A 364 7.84 17.52 5.89
CA SER A 364 8.82 16.89 4.98
C SER A 364 8.19 16.41 3.67
N ALA A 365 6.98 15.82 3.72
CA ALA A 365 6.26 15.42 2.51
C ALA A 365 5.81 16.62 1.65
N MET A 366 5.33 17.72 2.25
CA MET A 366 5.00 18.95 1.53
C MET A 366 6.22 19.54 0.83
N LYS A 367 7.37 19.58 1.53
CA LYS A 367 8.63 20.06 0.93
C LYS A 367 9.06 19.19 -0.25
N ALA A 368 9.00 17.86 -0.09
CA ALA A 368 9.31 16.93 -1.19
C ALA A 368 8.37 17.15 -2.39
N ALA A 369 7.07 17.29 -2.15
CA ALA A 369 6.07 17.55 -3.19
C ALA A 369 6.36 18.86 -3.93
N MET A 370 6.67 19.95 -3.22
CA MET A 370 6.99 21.25 -3.82
C MET A 370 8.30 21.25 -4.61
N MET A 371 9.30 20.47 -4.18
CA MET A 371 10.54 20.30 -4.93
C MET A 371 10.40 19.42 -6.17
N LYS A 372 9.42 18.50 -6.17
CA LYS A 372 9.13 17.62 -7.32
C LYS A 372 8.23 18.29 -8.35
N LEU A 373 7.14 18.90 -7.89
CA LEU A 373 6.00 19.33 -8.71
C LEU A 373 5.84 20.86 -8.77
N GLY A 374 6.69 21.60 -8.06
CA GLY A 374 6.64 23.05 -7.96
C GLY A 374 5.89 23.54 -6.73
N GLN A 375 6.19 24.78 -6.33
CA GLN A 375 5.62 25.44 -5.15
C GLN A 375 4.09 25.63 -5.25
N ASN A 376 3.60 26.01 -6.43
CA ASN A 376 2.18 26.28 -6.64
C ASN A 376 1.34 25.00 -6.43
N PRO A 377 0.34 24.98 -5.53
CA PRO A 377 -0.47 23.79 -5.27
C PRO A 377 -1.16 23.20 -6.50
N ALA A 378 -1.44 24.01 -7.53
CA ALA A 378 -2.01 23.53 -8.80
C ALA A 378 -1.03 22.64 -9.61
N GLY A 379 0.26 22.65 -9.30
CA GLY A 379 1.23 21.67 -9.82
C GLY A 379 1.21 20.34 -9.06
N ILE A 380 0.82 20.37 -7.78
CA ILE A 380 0.81 19.19 -6.90
C ILE A 380 -0.49 18.40 -7.07
N TYR A 381 -1.64 19.06 -7.03
CA TYR A 381 -2.94 18.43 -7.22
C TYR A 381 -3.32 18.31 -8.69
N LYS A 382 -4.26 17.42 -8.99
CA LYS A 382 -4.74 17.17 -10.36
C LYS A 382 -5.63 18.30 -10.84
N HIS A 383 -6.48 18.84 -9.97
CA HIS A 383 -7.31 20.00 -10.25
C HIS A 383 -7.67 20.75 -8.97
N ILE A 384 -7.77 22.07 -9.06
CA ILE A 384 -8.27 22.94 -7.99
C ILE A 384 -9.27 23.91 -8.63
N SER A 385 -10.47 23.99 -8.09
CA SER A 385 -11.52 24.91 -8.53
C SER A 385 -11.97 25.83 -7.41
N ALA A 386 -12.25 27.09 -7.74
CA ALA A 386 -12.92 28.00 -6.83
C ALA A 386 -14.33 27.49 -6.53
N THR A 387 -14.77 27.70 -5.30
CA THR A 387 -16.17 27.61 -4.91
C THR A 387 -16.53 28.87 -4.13
N GLU A 388 -17.81 29.15 -3.94
CA GLU A 388 -18.28 30.38 -3.27
C GLU A 388 -17.60 30.63 -1.91
N ASP A 389 -17.41 29.57 -1.13
CA ASP A 389 -16.85 29.62 0.22
C ASP A 389 -15.58 28.78 0.39
N GLY A 390 -14.85 28.48 -0.69
CA GLY A 390 -13.53 27.86 -0.61
C GLY A 390 -13.04 27.24 -1.92
N TYR A 391 -12.51 26.01 -1.85
CA TYR A 391 -11.93 25.30 -2.99
C TYR A 391 -12.36 23.85 -3.07
N GLY A 392 -12.68 23.38 -4.29
CA GLY A 392 -12.71 21.96 -4.62
C GLY A 392 -11.32 21.50 -5.05
N VAL A 393 -10.88 20.33 -4.56
CA VAL A 393 -9.57 19.75 -4.89
C VAL A 393 -9.76 18.31 -5.37
N VAL A 394 -9.17 18.00 -6.52
CA VAL A 394 -8.99 16.64 -7.02
C VAL A 394 -7.52 16.29 -6.92
N MET A 395 -7.20 15.26 -6.14
CA MET A 395 -5.84 14.78 -5.92
C MET A 395 -5.35 13.88 -7.06
N ARG A 396 -4.04 13.60 -7.11
CA ARG A 396 -3.44 12.75 -8.17
C ARG A 396 -3.87 11.29 -8.08
N ASP A 397 -4.15 10.80 -6.88
CA ASP A 397 -4.80 9.51 -6.66
C ASP A 397 -6.33 9.56 -6.83
N GLY A 398 -6.87 10.63 -7.43
CA GLY A 398 -8.29 10.80 -7.72
C GLY A 398 -9.16 11.05 -6.50
N PHE A 399 -8.60 11.28 -5.31
CA PHE A 399 -9.40 11.63 -4.13
C PHE A 399 -9.94 13.04 -4.30
N THR A 400 -11.24 13.24 -4.04
CA THR A 400 -11.87 14.57 -4.17
C THR A 400 -12.31 15.05 -2.81
N LEU A 401 -12.01 16.32 -2.51
CA LEU A 401 -12.47 16.98 -1.30
C LEU A 401 -12.78 18.45 -1.54
N ARG A 402 -13.34 19.09 -0.53
CA ARG A 402 -13.59 20.52 -0.49
C ARG A 402 -13.01 21.10 0.79
N ILE A 403 -12.34 22.24 0.68
CA ILE A 403 -11.83 23.03 1.80
C ILE A 403 -12.54 24.37 1.81
N THR A 404 -13.09 24.79 2.95
CA THR A 404 -13.67 26.14 3.08
C THR A 404 -12.62 27.20 3.39
N HIS A 405 -12.93 28.47 3.15
CA HIS A 405 -12.08 29.58 3.58
C HIS A 405 -11.85 29.60 5.10
N GLU A 406 -12.84 29.16 5.88
CA GLU A 406 -12.72 29.03 7.34
C GLU A 406 -11.74 27.91 7.71
N GLU A 407 -11.84 26.75 7.07
CA GLU A 407 -10.91 25.62 7.27
C GLU A 407 -9.48 26.02 6.90
N LEU A 408 -9.28 26.76 5.81
CA LEU A 408 -7.96 27.29 5.45
C LEU A 408 -7.38 28.21 6.52
N LYS A 409 -8.20 29.12 7.06
CA LYS A 409 -7.77 30.02 8.14
C LYS A 409 -7.42 29.26 9.41
N LYS A 410 -8.21 28.25 9.78
CA LYS A 410 -7.92 27.37 10.92
C LYS A 410 -6.63 26.60 10.71
N ALA A 411 -6.42 26.06 9.51
CA ALA A 411 -5.20 25.36 9.13
C ALA A 411 -3.97 26.25 9.20
N GLU A 412 -4.04 27.49 8.72
CA GLU A 412 -2.94 28.47 8.83
C GLU A 412 -2.56 28.77 10.28
N GLN A 413 -3.56 28.86 11.17
CA GLN A 413 -3.33 29.10 12.60
C GLN A 413 -2.79 27.87 13.33
N HIS A 414 -3.25 26.67 12.94
CA HIS A 414 -2.99 25.44 13.66
C HIS A 414 -1.74 24.70 13.15
N SER A 415 -1.35 24.88 11.89
CA SER A 415 -0.13 24.27 11.31
C SER A 415 1.15 24.73 12.02
N ASN A 416 1.10 25.96 12.56
CA ASN A 416 2.22 26.67 13.17
C ASN A 416 3.49 26.62 12.31
N LEU A 417 3.34 26.69 10.99
CA LEU A 417 4.48 26.76 10.09
C LEU A 417 5.16 28.13 10.23
N ASN A 418 6.49 28.12 10.33
CA ASN A 418 7.33 29.31 10.34
C ASN A 418 8.04 29.47 9.00
N GLY A 419 8.50 30.66 8.66
CA GLY A 419 9.20 30.88 7.40
C GLY A 419 9.40 32.34 7.01
N THR A 420 10.46 32.59 6.24
CA THR A 420 10.77 33.94 5.73
C THR A 420 10.01 34.26 4.44
N ASP A 421 9.62 33.25 3.67
CA ASP A 421 8.93 33.43 2.39
C ASP A 421 7.41 33.33 2.61
N LYS A 422 6.73 34.48 2.60
CA LYS A 422 5.29 34.54 2.85
C LYS A 422 4.45 33.90 1.75
N VAL A 423 4.94 33.88 0.51
CA VAL A 423 4.20 33.24 -0.59
C VAL A 423 4.31 31.73 -0.46
N LEU A 424 5.51 31.21 -0.22
CA LEU A 424 5.72 29.78 -0.01
C LEU A 424 4.99 29.28 1.25
N LEU A 425 4.99 30.07 2.33
CA LEU A 425 4.26 29.74 3.55
C LEU A 425 2.75 29.64 3.32
N LYS A 426 2.17 30.56 2.53
CA LYS A 426 0.76 30.50 2.12
C LYS A 426 0.46 29.22 1.33
N ASP A 427 1.31 28.89 0.35
CA ASP A 427 1.16 27.69 -0.47
C ASP A 427 1.28 26.41 0.38
N ALA A 428 2.20 26.39 1.36
CA ALA A 428 2.37 25.28 2.29
C ALA A 428 1.16 25.11 3.23
N ASN A 429 0.60 26.21 3.74
CA ASN A 429 -0.63 26.16 4.55
C ASN A 429 -1.82 25.61 3.76
N PHE A 430 -1.91 25.87 2.45
CA PHE A 430 -2.92 25.26 1.60
C PHE A 430 -2.75 23.72 1.53
N LEU A 431 -1.53 23.23 1.28
CA LEU A 431 -1.25 21.79 1.27
C LEU A 431 -1.56 21.13 2.63
N TYR A 432 -1.22 21.81 3.73
CA TYR A 432 -1.52 21.35 5.08
C TYR A 432 -3.03 21.23 5.31
N ALA A 433 -3.81 22.24 4.92
CA ALA A 433 -5.27 22.22 5.04
C ALA A 433 -5.90 21.07 4.25
N VAL A 434 -5.43 20.84 3.02
CA VAL A 434 -5.89 19.73 2.18
C VAL A 434 -5.55 18.37 2.81
N SER A 435 -4.33 18.23 3.36
CA SER A 435 -3.91 17.03 4.10
C SER A 435 -4.82 16.78 5.32
N ALA A 436 -5.07 17.81 6.13
CA ALA A 436 -5.95 17.73 7.30
C ALA A 436 -7.39 17.35 6.93
N LYS A 437 -7.93 17.90 5.84
CA LYS A 437 -9.29 17.55 5.40
C LYS A 437 -9.38 16.12 4.94
N ARG A 438 -8.36 15.62 4.23
CA ARG A 438 -8.32 14.21 3.86
C ARG A 438 -8.23 13.32 5.10
N ALA A 439 -7.44 13.69 6.10
CA ALA A 439 -7.41 13.00 7.39
C ALA A 439 -8.79 12.96 8.07
N GLN A 440 -9.52 14.10 8.06
CA GLN A 440 -10.89 14.17 8.58
C GLN A 440 -11.82 13.17 7.87
N LEU A 441 -11.83 13.20 6.53
CA LEU A 441 -12.72 12.39 5.70
C LEU A 441 -12.39 10.90 5.75
N GLU A 442 -11.12 10.54 5.88
CA GLU A 442 -10.68 9.14 6.04
C GLU A 442 -10.76 8.68 7.51
N ASN A 443 -11.24 9.53 8.43
CA ASN A 443 -11.26 9.29 9.87
C ASN A 443 -9.91 8.78 10.41
N HIS A 444 -8.84 9.50 10.06
CA HIS A 444 -7.48 9.23 10.52
C HIS A 444 -7.45 9.01 12.05
N GLU A 445 -6.72 7.98 12.46
CA GLU A 445 -6.64 7.50 13.85
C GLU A 445 -7.97 7.22 14.55
N PHE A 446 -9.03 6.94 13.77
CA PHE A 446 -10.39 6.69 14.25
C PHE A 446 -11.04 7.83 15.03
N ARG A 447 -10.42 9.02 15.04
CA ARG A 447 -10.92 10.21 15.75
C ARG A 447 -11.01 11.46 14.86
N ALA A 448 -10.28 11.54 13.75
CA ALA A 448 -10.25 12.73 12.90
C ALA A 448 -11.62 13.13 12.34
N ALA A 449 -12.57 12.20 12.18
CA ALA A 449 -13.91 12.53 11.69
C ALA A 449 -14.74 13.38 12.68
N GLN A 450 -14.29 13.55 13.93
CA GLN A 450 -15.00 14.36 14.93
C GLN A 450 -15.07 15.84 14.53
N SER A 451 -13.96 16.43 14.06
CA SER A 451 -13.93 17.80 13.56
C SER A 451 -12.66 18.05 12.73
N PHE A 452 -12.62 19.17 12.01
CA PHE A 452 -11.43 19.56 11.24
C PHE A 452 -10.23 19.85 12.16
N GLU A 453 -10.48 20.42 13.34
CA GLU A 453 -9.48 20.65 14.38
C GLU A 453 -8.93 19.35 14.93
N VAL A 454 -9.79 18.37 15.26
CA VAL A 454 -9.33 17.03 15.69
C VAL A 454 -8.53 16.36 14.59
N ALA A 455 -8.90 16.54 13.32
CA ALA A 455 -8.10 16.04 12.21
C ALA A 455 -6.71 16.67 12.19
N MET A 456 -6.58 17.99 12.34
CA MET A 456 -5.27 18.65 12.45
C MET A 456 -4.46 18.17 13.66
N ASP A 457 -5.09 17.85 14.79
CA ASP A 457 -4.39 17.26 15.94
C ASP A 457 -3.73 15.91 15.57
N THR A 458 -4.39 15.07 14.74
CA THR A 458 -3.82 13.79 14.26
C THR A 458 -2.66 13.95 13.26
N LEU A 459 -2.40 15.17 12.78
CA LEU A 459 -1.24 15.47 11.95
C LEU A 459 -0.03 15.87 12.82
N ASN A 460 -0.26 16.16 14.09
CA ASN A 460 0.67 16.80 15.01
C ASN A 460 1.11 15.90 16.18
N ASP A 461 0.80 14.60 16.17
CA ASP A 461 1.08 13.66 17.27
C ASP A 461 2.09 12.56 16.92
N GLY A 462 2.81 12.71 15.80
CA GLY A 462 3.90 11.81 15.40
C GLY A 462 3.42 10.68 14.51
N GLU A 463 3.55 10.89 13.21
CA GLU A 463 2.94 10.01 12.20
C GLU A 463 3.90 8.94 11.67
N VAL A 464 3.33 7.91 11.05
CA VAL A 464 4.12 6.90 10.34
C VAL A 464 4.67 7.49 9.03
N PRO A 465 5.97 7.28 8.72
CA PRO A 465 6.56 7.76 7.47
C PRO A 465 5.78 7.29 6.24
N GLY A 466 5.47 8.21 5.32
CA GLY A 466 4.72 7.93 4.09
C GLY A 466 3.23 8.27 4.13
N GLU A 467 2.60 8.34 5.31
CA GLU A 467 1.17 8.69 5.43
C GLU A 467 0.87 10.11 4.91
N ALA A 468 1.77 11.07 5.14
CA ALA A 468 1.59 12.41 4.59
C ALA A 468 1.59 12.44 3.05
N PHE A 469 2.40 11.61 2.38
CA PHE A 469 2.33 11.49 0.92
C PHE A 469 0.97 10.94 0.48
N ARG A 470 0.40 9.99 1.22
CA ARG A 470 -0.97 9.53 0.97
C ARG A 470 -1.97 10.66 1.08
N ARG A 471 -1.91 11.48 2.12
CA ARG A 471 -2.87 12.58 2.28
C ARG A 471 -2.71 13.71 1.26
N LEU A 472 -1.51 13.85 0.68
CA LEU A 472 -1.29 14.72 -0.48
C LEU A 472 -1.71 14.07 -1.82
N GLY A 473 -2.17 12.82 -1.81
CA GLY A 473 -2.54 12.05 -3.00
C GLY A 473 -1.35 11.59 -3.83
N LEU A 474 -0.18 11.45 -3.21
CA LEU A 474 1.09 11.15 -3.84
C LEU A 474 1.60 9.72 -3.54
N TYR A 475 0.83 8.87 -2.87
CA TYR A 475 1.31 7.55 -2.44
C TYR A 475 1.71 6.62 -3.59
N ALA A 476 1.06 6.75 -4.75
CA ALA A 476 1.45 6.02 -5.97
C ALA A 476 2.85 6.40 -6.50
N PHE A 477 3.36 7.57 -6.10
CA PHE A 477 4.61 8.15 -6.57
C PHE A 477 5.74 8.05 -5.55
N ILE A 478 5.56 7.26 -4.48
CA ILE A 478 6.64 6.99 -3.54
C ILE A 478 7.18 5.57 -3.70
N ARG A 479 8.45 5.39 -3.36
CA ARG A 479 9.12 4.09 -3.33
C ARG A 479 9.98 3.98 -2.06
N PRO A 480 10.13 2.78 -1.48
CA PRO A 480 11.18 2.53 -0.50
C PRO A 480 12.55 2.98 -1.07
N SER A 481 13.38 3.52 -0.20
CA SER A 481 14.70 4.05 -0.55
C SER A 481 15.71 3.73 0.55
N THR A 482 16.92 4.25 0.42
CA THR A 482 17.97 4.20 1.44
C THR A 482 18.50 5.60 1.73
N ALA A 483 19.07 5.80 2.92
CA ALA A 483 19.72 7.07 3.25
C ALA A 483 20.85 7.40 2.26
N GLN A 484 21.55 6.38 1.75
CA GLN A 484 22.61 6.52 0.74
C GLN A 484 22.07 7.00 -0.60
N GLU A 485 20.94 6.47 -1.07
CA GLU A 485 20.30 6.92 -2.32
C GLU A 485 19.86 8.39 -2.22
N LEU A 486 19.26 8.77 -1.08
CA LEU A 486 18.89 10.17 -0.80
C LEU A 486 20.12 11.08 -0.69
N ALA A 487 21.21 10.61 -0.04
CA ALA A 487 22.48 11.32 0.03
C ALA A 487 23.12 11.51 -1.36
N GLY A 488 22.88 10.56 -2.27
CA GLY A 488 23.28 10.64 -3.68
C GLY A 488 22.44 11.60 -4.53
N GLY A 489 21.44 12.26 -3.96
CA GLY A 489 20.63 13.30 -4.62
C GLY A 489 19.20 12.90 -4.94
N ALA A 490 18.77 11.68 -4.61
CA ALA A 490 17.36 11.33 -4.77
C ALA A 490 16.48 12.20 -3.85
N LEU A 491 15.36 12.68 -4.40
CA LEU A 491 14.38 13.48 -3.68
C LEU A 491 13.48 12.57 -2.84
N GLY A 492 13.26 12.91 -1.56
CA GLY A 492 12.44 12.07 -0.70
C GLY A 492 12.32 12.58 0.73
N THR A 493 11.96 11.66 1.62
CA THR A 493 11.91 11.89 3.07
C THR A 493 12.68 10.81 3.80
N LEU A 494 13.21 11.18 4.95
CA LEU A 494 13.94 10.29 5.84
C LEU A 494 13.41 10.47 7.25
N ALA A 495 13.07 9.37 7.91
CA ALA A 495 12.52 9.41 9.26
C ALA A 495 13.27 8.48 10.21
N ASN A 496 13.36 8.91 11.47
CA ASN A 496 13.77 8.07 12.59
C ASN A 496 12.64 8.03 13.63
N TYR A 497 12.90 7.48 14.82
CA TYR A 497 11.88 7.39 15.88
C TYR A 497 11.37 8.76 16.40
N GLN A 498 12.11 9.85 16.17
CA GLN A 498 11.82 11.17 16.74
C GLN A 498 11.37 12.20 15.69
N HIS A 499 11.85 12.11 14.45
CA HIS A 499 11.67 13.18 13.47
C HIS A 499 11.68 12.67 12.03
N SER A 500 11.06 13.44 11.12
CA SER A 500 11.04 13.21 9.68
C SER A 500 11.51 14.46 8.95
N VAL A 501 12.49 14.30 8.07
CA VAL A 501 13.12 15.37 7.28
C VAL A 501 12.90 15.14 5.79
N VAL A 502 12.84 16.23 5.02
CA VAL A 502 12.96 16.14 3.56
C VAL A 502 14.43 15.98 3.19
N ALA A 503 14.73 15.15 2.19
CA ALA A 503 16.02 15.08 1.55
C ALA A 503 15.94 15.63 0.12
N VAL A 504 16.76 16.62 -0.21
CA VAL A 504 16.82 17.27 -1.53
C VAL A 504 18.28 17.45 -1.91
N ASP A 505 18.69 16.92 -3.06
CA ASP A 505 20.04 17.05 -3.61
C ASP A 505 21.15 16.72 -2.58
N GLY A 506 20.94 15.64 -1.80
CA GLY A 506 21.89 15.17 -0.78
C GLY A 506 21.94 16.00 0.51
N ALA A 507 21.02 16.96 0.68
CA ALA A 507 20.86 17.75 1.90
C ALA A 507 19.52 17.47 2.58
N ILE A 508 19.47 17.62 3.91
CA ILE A 508 18.26 17.51 4.71
C ILE A 508 17.84 18.85 5.31
N ASP A 509 16.54 18.96 5.61
CA ASP A 509 15.97 20.08 6.34
C ASP A 509 15.83 19.75 7.82
N LEU A 510 16.50 20.52 8.68
CA LEU A 510 16.35 20.45 10.13
C LEU A 510 15.82 21.78 10.64
N TYR A 511 14.50 21.85 10.80
CA TYR A 511 13.79 23.06 11.25
C TYR A 511 14.16 24.32 10.44
N GLY A 512 14.25 24.18 9.12
CA GLY A 512 14.59 25.27 8.21
C GLY A 512 16.09 25.45 7.94
N SER A 513 16.94 24.71 8.65
CA SER A 513 18.39 24.68 8.39
C SER A 513 18.73 23.60 7.37
N LYS A 514 19.49 23.99 6.35
CA LYS A 514 20.03 23.05 5.36
C LYS A 514 21.28 22.37 5.93
N GLU A 515 21.25 21.05 6.04
CA GLU A 515 22.41 20.25 6.46
C GLU A 515 22.76 19.19 5.41
N SER A 516 24.04 18.79 5.35
CA SER A 516 24.46 17.70 4.46
C SER A 516 23.96 16.36 5.02
N LEU A 517 23.27 15.57 4.20
CA LEU A 517 22.85 14.23 4.61
C LEU A 517 24.06 13.32 4.79
N ALA A 518 24.99 13.34 3.84
CA ALA A 518 26.13 12.41 3.79
C ALA A 518 26.99 12.40 5.06
N SER A 519 27.22 13.57 5.66
CA SER A 519 28.02 13.75 6.88
C SER A 519 27.20 13.76 8.17
N SER A 520 25.88 13.62 8.09
CA SER A 520 25.00 13.71 9.25
C SER A 520 24.74 12.33 9.87
N ILE A 521 24.27 12.35 11.13
CA ILE A 521 23.79 11.14 11.82
C ILE A 521 22.61 10.46 11.12
N TRP A 522 21.96 11.15 10.19
CA TRP A 522 20.82 10.65 9.43
C TRP A 522 21.24 9.67 8.31
N ASN A 523 22.50 9.69 7.87
CA ASN A 523 23.00 8.73 6.90
C ASN A 523 23.31 7.38 7.55
N ASN A 524 22.27 6.74 8.10
CA ASN A 524 22.35 5.45 8.77
C ASN A 524 21.28 4.49 8.21
N THR A 525 21.47 3.19 8.45
CA THR A 525 20.58 2.12 7.93
C THR A 525 19.30 1.92 8.74
N ASN A 526 19.15 2.58 9.89
CA ASN A 526 18.01 2.44 10.79
C ASN A 526 16.90 3.47 10.50
N SER A 527 17.17 4.44 9.62
CA SER A 527 16.18 5.41 9.18
C SER A 527 15.27 4.83 8.10
N VAL A 528 13.98 5.15 8.18
CA VAL A 528 13.01 4.84 7.13
C VAL A 528 13.17 5.87 6.03
N ALA A 529 13.68 5.44 4.87
CA ALA A 529 13.88 6.28 3.70
C ALA A 529 12.82 6.01 2.64
N ILE A 530 12.21 7.08 2.14
CA ILE A 530 11.21 7.06 1.07
C ILE A 530 11.67 8.03 -0.01
N LYS A 531 11.69 7.62 -1.27
CA LYS A 531 11.92 8.51 -2.41
C LYS A 531 10.62 8.84 -3.12
N LEU A 532 10.54 10.04 -3.66
CA LEU A 532 9.43 10.54 -4.48
C LEU A 532 9.83 10.45 -5.96
N VAL A 533 9.22 9.53 -6.71
CA VAL A 533 9.57 9.18 -8.09
C VAL A 533 8.86 10.02 -9.14
#